data_AF-V3ZLG6-F1
#
_entry.id   AF-V3ZLG6-F1
#
_cell.length_a   1.000
_cell.length_b   1.000
_cell.length_c   1.000
_cell.angle_alpha   90.00
_cell.angle_beta   90.00
_cell.angle_gamma   90.00
#
_symmetry.space_group_name_H-M   'P 1'
#
loop_
_entity.id
_entity.type
_entity.pdbx_description
1 polymer ?
#
loop_
_entity_poly.entity_id
_entity_poly.type
_entity_poly.pdbx_seq_one_letter_code
_entity_poly.pdbx_strand_id
1 'polypeptide(L)'
;CSQISQCYSNTCSQVSHCYSANTCSQVSHCYSANTCSHVSQCYSANTCSQVSHCYSAYSCSQVSHCYSANSCSQVSHCYSANSCSQASHCYSANTCSQVSHCYSAYSCSQVSHC
;
A
#
# COMPACT_ATOMS: atom_id res chain seq x y z
N CYS A 1 4.81 -11.30 -26.22
CA CYS A 1 4.31 -11.95 -25.00
C CYS A 1 2.94 -11.38 -24.69
N SER A 2 1.94 -12.24 -24.60
CA SER A 2 0.52 -11.92 -24.42
C SER A 2 0.24 -11.23 -23.09
N GLN A 3 0.45 -9.92 -23.03
CA GLN A 3 -0.15 -9.07 -22.00
C GLN A 3 -1.66 -9.11 -22.24
N ILE A 4 -2.36 -9.94 -21.48
CA ILE A 4 -3.82 -9.82 -21.38
C ILE A 4 -4.07 -8.41 -20.86
N SER A 5 -4.74 -7.60 -21.67
CA SER A 5 -4.94 -6.18 -21.35
C SER A 5 -5.83 -6.00 -20.13
N GLN A 6 -6.76 -6.92 -19.88
CA GLN A 6 -7.80 -6.79 -18.87
C GLN A 6 -8.16 -8.16 -18.25
N CYS A 7 -8.32 -8.23 -16.93
CA CYS A 7 -8.70 -9.44 -16.21
C CYS A 7 -9.87 -9.20 -15.24
N TYR A 8 -10.83 -10.13 -15.27
CA TYR A 8 -11.97 -10.24 -14.36
C TYR A 8 -12.11 -11.71 -13.91
N SER A 9 -11.21 -12.14 -13.03
CA SER A 9 -11.16 -13.53 -12.57
C SER A 9 -10.84 -13.56 -11.08
N ASN A 10 -11.00 -14.73 -10.46
CA ASN A 10 -10.59 -14.95 -9.07
C ASN A 10 -9.10 -14.59 -8.85
N THR A 11 -8.27 -14.85 -9.85
CA THR A 11 -6.84 -14.55 -9.81
C THR A 11 -6.41 -13.92 -11.13
N CYS A 12 -5.70 -12.80 -11.05
CA CYS A 12 -5.09 -12.14 -12.19
C CYS A 12 -3.58 -12.08 -11.99
N SER A 13 -2.82 -12.50 -13.01
CA SER A 13 -1.37 -12.56 -12.96
C SER A 13 -0.79 -12.09 -14.29
N GLN A 14 0.26 -11.27 -14.27
CA GLN A 14 0.97 -10.83 -15.47
C GLN A 14 0.06 -10.10 -16.48
N VAL A 15 -0.77 -9.18 -15.98
CA VAL A 15 -1.72 -8.40 -16.79
C VAL A 15 -1.53 -6.90 -16.59
N SER A 16 -1.89 -6.09 -17.58
CA SER A 16 -1.85 -4.64 -17.44
C SER A 16 -2.91 -4.12 -16.48
N HIS A 17 -4.16 -4.60 -16.62
CA HIS A 17 -5.29 -4.14 -15.81
C HIS A 17 -6.05 -5.30 -15.17
N CYS A 18 -6.19 -5.26 -13.84
CA CYS A 18 -7.01 -6.13 -13.01
C CYS A 18 -8.15 -5.27 -12.45
N TYR A 19 -9.38 -5.42 -12.96
CA TYR A 19 -10.50 -4.59 -12.49
C TYR A 19 -11.10 -5.12 -11.20
N SER A 20 -11.20 -6.44 -11.07
CA SER A 20 -11.65 -7.11 -9.86
C SER A 20 -11.09 -8.52 -9.81
N ALA A 21 -10.48 -8.89 -8.68
CA ALA A 21 -10.03 -10.25 -8.39
C ALA A 21 -9.98 -10.51 -6.88
N ASN A 22 -9.85 -11.76 -6.45
CA ASN A 22 -9.43 -11.99 -5.07
C ASN A 22 -7.93 -11.74 -4.91
N THR A 23 -7.14 -12.14 -5.91
CA THR A 23 -5.69 -11.96 -5.90
C THR A 23 -5.20 -11.36 -7.22
N CYS A 24 -4.49 -10.23 -7.17
CA CYS A 24 -3.73 -9.72 -8.32
C CYS A 24 -2.21 -9.80 -8.01
N SER A 25 -1.44 -10.35 -8.94
CA SER A 25 0.02 -10.49 -8.82
C SER A 25 0.72 -10.02 -10.09
N GLN A 26 1.79 -9.22 -9.97
CA GLN A 26 2.55 -8.75 -11.13
C GLN A 26 1.64 -8.02 -12.13
N VAL A 27 0.94 -7.02 -11.63
CA VAL A 27 -0.08 -6.25 -12.36
C VAL A 27 0.28 -4.77 -12.35
N SER A 28 0.12 -4.09 -13.47
CA SER A 28 0.37 -2.63 -13.51
C SER A 28 -0.70 -1.86 -12.74
N HIS A 29 -1.97 -2.12 -13.01
CA HIS A 29 -3.11 -1.46 -12.35
C HIS A 29 -4.10 -2.48 -11.78
N CYS A 30 -4.26 -2.50 -10.47
CA CYS A 30 -5.31 -3.24 -9.77
C CYS A 30 -6.34 -2.28 -9.19
N TYR A 31 -7.57 -2.31 -9.69
CA TYR A 31 -8.64 -1.45 -9.21
C TYR A 31 -9.26 -1.96 -7.91
N SER A 32 -9.47 -3.28 -7.79
CA SER A 32 -10.02 -3.90 -6.59
C SER A 32 -9.50 -5.33 -6.44
N ALA A 33 -8.91 -5.64 -5.29
CA ALA A 33 -8.64 -7.04 -4.93
C ALA A 33 -8.65 -7.28 -3.42
N ASN A 34 -8.74 -8.53 -2.97
CA ASN A 34 -8.46 -8.81 -1.56
C ASN A 34 -6.95 -8.70 -1.28
N THR A 35 -6.12 -9.23 -2.17
CA THR A 35 -4.66 -9.24 -2.03
C THR A 35 -3.98 -8.76 -3.30
N CYS A 36 -3.06 -7.80 -3.15
CA CYS A 36 -2.18 -7.31 -4.20
C CYS A 36 -0.72 -7.59 -3.87
N SER A 37 0.01 -8.19 -4.81
CA SER A 37 1.45 -8.45 -4.70
C SER A 37 2.19 -8.01 -5.95
N HIS A 38 3.30 -7.29 -5.82
CA HIS A 38 4.06 -6.77 -6.96
C HIS A 38 3.18 -5.99 -7.94
N VAL A 39 2.51 -4.95 -7.43
CA VAL A 39 1.58 -4.14 -8.21
C VAL A 39 2.10 -2.71 -8.31
N SER A 40 2.08 -2.11 -9.50
CA SER A 40 2.52 -0.70 -9.62
C SER A 40 1.50 0.24 -8.95
N GLN A 41 0.21 0.09 -9.27
CA GLN A 41 -0.87 0.87 -8.69
C GLN A 41 -2.00 -0.04 -8.18
N CYS A 42 -2.26 -0.01 -6.87
CA CYS A 42 -3.41 -0.65 -6.25
C CYS A 42 -4.37 0.42 -5.71
N TYR A 43 -5.57 0.49 -6.26
CA TYR A 43 -6.57 1.47 -5.85
C TYR A 43 -7.31 1.06 -4.57
N SER A 44 -7.67 -0.21 -4.45
CA SER A 44 -8.34 -0.75 -3.26
C SER A 44 -7.93 -2.20 -3.04
N ALA A 45 -7.43 -2.52 -1.85
CA ALA A 45 -7.29 -3.90 -1.43
C ALA A 45 -7.40 -4.12 0.08
N ASN A 46 -7.59 -5.35 0.55
CA ASN A 46 -7.42 -5.61 1.98
C ASN A 46 -5.93 -5.62 2.34
N THR A 47 -5.10 -6.27 1.52
CA THR A 47 -3.66 -6.38 1.76
C THR A 47 -2.86 -6.00 0.51
N CYS A 48 -1.88 -5.13 0.69
CA CYS A 48 -0.90 -4.74 -0.34
C CYS A 48 0.52 -5.11 0.11
N SER A 49 1.24 -5.82 -0.74
CA SER A 49 2.65 -6.15 -0.54
C SER A 49 3.46 -5.80 -1.78
N GLN A 50 4.59 -5.09 -1.61
CA GLN A 50 5.49 -4.73 -2.71
C GLN A 50 4.75 -3.95 -3.79
N VAL A 51 4.15 -2.83 -3.37
CA VAL A 51 3.32 -1.98 -4.23
C VAL A 51 3.96 -0.61 -4.36
N SER A 52 4.00 -0.01 -5.55
CA SER A 52 4.54 1.36 -5.68
C SER A 52 3.57 2.39 -5.10
N HIS A 53 2.30 2.34 -5.51
CA HIS A 53 1.23 3.20 -4.99
C HIS A 53 0.04 2.39 -4.51
N CYS A 54 -0.26 2.46 -3.21
CA CYS A 54 -1.48 1.92 -2.61
C CYS A 54 -2.39 3.07 -2.16
N TYR A 55 -3.55 3.21 -2.79
CA TYR A 55 -4.48 4.29 -2.48
C TYR A 55 -5.32 4.01 -1.22
N SER A 56 -5.84 2.79 -1.10
CA SER A 56 -6.61 2.36 0.07
C SER A 56 -6.32 0.89 0.35
N ALA A 57 -5.89 0.58 1.57
CA ALA A 57 -5.88 -0.79 2.04
C ALA A 57 -6.18 -0.96 3.52
N TYR A 58 -6.46 -2.17 3.98
CA TYR A 58 -6.43 -2.44 5.41
C TYR A 58 -4.98 -2.50 5.90
N SER A 59 -4.13 -3.26 5.20
CA SER A 59 -2.72 -3.45 5.52
C SER A 59 -1.81 -3.23 4.31
N CYS A 60 -0.71 -2.50 4.53
CA CYS A 60 0.35 -2.26 3.55
C CYS A 60 1.71 -2.71 4.08
N SER A 61 2.47 -3.42 3.25
CA SER A 61 3.86 -3.78 3.53
C SER A 61 4.75 -3.53 2.32
N GLN A 62 5.92 -2.91 2.54
CA GLN A 62 6.89 -2.64 1.46
C GLN A 62 6.25 -1.82 0.34
N VAL A 63 5.73 -0.63 0.69
CA VAL A 63 4.99 0.24 -0.24
C VAL A 63 5.68 1.59 -0.35
N SER A 64 5.95 2.09 -1.56
CA SER A 64 6.58 3.40 -1.70
C SER A 64 5.64 4.53 -1.23
N HIS A 65 4.39 4.52 -1.70
CA HIS A 65 3.37 5.49 -1.29
C HIS A 65 2.09 4.79 -0.83
N CYS A 66 1.78 4.90 0.45
CA CYS A 66 0.51 4.47 1.03
C CYS A 66 -0.35 5.69 1.39
N TYR A 67 -1.45 5.89 0.67
CA TYR A 67 -2.32 7.06 0.87
C TYR A 67 -3.25 6.89 2.07
N SER A 68 -3.86 5.72 2.21
CA SER A 68 -4.73 5.39 3.34
C SER A 68 -4.57 3.91 3.68
N ALA A 69 -4.25 3.61 4.93
CA ALA A 69 -4.43 2.26 5.45
C ALA A 69 -4.77 2.20 6.93
N ASN A 70 -5.22 1.05 7.44
CA ASN A 70 -5.26 0.86 8.88
C ASN A 70 -3.83 0.70 9.42
N SER A 71 -3.04 -0.16 8.79
CA SER A 71 -1.67 -0.45 9.19
C SER A 71 -0.69 -0.41 8.02
N CYS A 72 0.44 0.27 8.21
CA CYS A 72 1.54 0.35 7.26
C CYS A 72 2.85 -0.13 7.89
N SER A 73 3.64 -0.88 7.14
CA SER A 73 4.97 -1.33 7.51
C SER A 73 5.94 -1.18 6.35
N GLN A 74 7.14 -0.65 6.58
CA GLN A 74 8.17 -0.47 5.55
C GLN A 74 7.65 0.37 4.38
N VAL A 75 7.29 1.62 4.66
CA VAL A 75 6.72 2.50 3.63
C VAL A 75 7.52 3.78 3.48
N SER A 76 7.83 4.22 2.26
CA SER A 76 8.59 5.48 2.11
C SER A 76 7.72 6.66 2.54
N HIS A 77 6.47 6.71 2.10
CA HIS A 77 5.50 7.74 2.45
C HIS A 77 4.18 7.14 2.90
N CYS A 78 3.80 7.39 4.15
CA CYS A 78 2.49 7.10 4.72
C CYS A 78 1.70 8.39 4.88
N TYR A 79 0.64 8.60 4.10
CA TYR A 79 -0.16 9.82 4.19
C TYR A 79 -1.18 9.77 5.34
N SER A 80 -1.87 8.64 5.49
CA SER A 80 -2.82 8.43 6.58
C SER A 80 -2.79 6.96 7.01
N ALA A 81 -2.57 6.71 8.30
CA ALA A 81 -2.76 5.39 8.88
C ALA A 81 -3.24 5.41 10.33
N ASN A 82 -3.82 4.33 10.85
CA ASN A 82 -3.93 4.22 12.31
C ASN A 82 -2.56 3.88 12.91
N SER A 83 -1.80 3.00 12.26
CA SER A 83 -0.49 2.58 12.71
C SER A 83 0.52 2.61 11.57
N CYS A 84 1.61 3.34 11.75
CA CYS A 84 2.71 3.43 10.79
C CYS A 84 4.02 2.95 11.43
N SER A 85 4.60 1.89 10.88
CA SER A 85 5.87 1.34 11.32
C SER A 85 6.90 1.43 10.21
N GLN A 86 8.08 1.97 10.52
CA GLN A 86 9.21 2.07 9.59
C GLN A 86 8.85 2.85 8.33
N ALA A 87 8.92 4.17 8.44
CA ALA A 87 8.66 5.05 7.31
C ALA A 87 9.65 6.20 7.19
N SER A 88 9.94 6.64 5.96
CA SER A 88 10.70 7.88 5.79
C SER A 88 9.83 9.08 6.18
N HIS A 89 8.57 9.09 5.74
CA HIS A 89 7.61 10.14 6.06
C HIS A 89 6.26 9.56 6.51
N CYS A 90 5.76 10.04 7.65
CA CYS A 90 4.41 9.80 8.13
C CYS A 90 3.68 11.14 8.29
N TYR A 91 2.69 11.40 7.44
CA TYR A 91 1.96 12.68 7.46
C TYR A 91 0.88 12.71 8.54
N SER A 92 0.14 11.61 8.71
CA SER A 92 -0.88 11.46 9.74
C SER A 92 -0.93 10.02 10.22
N ALA A 93 -0.78 9.80 11.52
CA ALA A 93 -1.12 8.52 12.14
C ALA A 93 -1.57 8.60 13.59
N ASN A 94 -2.38 7.65 14.08
CA ASN A 94 -2.62 7.59 15.53
C ASN A 94 -1.34 7.16 16.26
N THR A 95 -0.67 6.13 15.75
CA THR A 95 0.60 5.63 16.28
C THR A 95 1.67 5.55 15.19
N CYS A 96 2.87 6.04 15.50
CA CYS A 96 4.02 5.93 14.61
C CYS A 96 5.26 5.38 15.33
N SER A 97 6.06 4.58 14.62
CA SER A 97 7.32 4.04 15.15
C SER A 97 8.39 3.96 14.08
N GLN A 98 9.64 4.33 14.42
CA GLN A 98 10.79 4.25 13.52
C GLN A 98 10.58 5.09 12.26
N VAL A 99 10.28 6.38 12.43
CA VAL A 99 9.95 7.29 11.33
C VAL A 99 10.99 8.40 11.20
N SER A 100 11.46 8.73 9.99
CA SER A 100 12.40 9.85 9.84
C SER A 100 11.72 11.21 10.04
N HIS A 101 10.52 11.40 9.47
CA HIS A 101 9.71 12.60 9.62
C HIS A 101 8.25 12.27 9.95
N CYS A 102 7.74 12.76 11.08
CA CYS A 102 6.34 12.64 11.47
C CYS A 102 5.68 14.02 11.53
N TYR A 103 4.62 14.28 10.76
CA TYR A 103 3.97 15.59 10.74
C TYR A 103 2.79 15.70 11.71
N SER A 104 2.05 14.62 11.92
CA SER A 104 0.91 14.59 12.84
C SER A 104 0.71 13.19 13.39
N ALA A 105 0.83 13.05 14.71
CA ALA A 105 0.44 11.82 15.38
C ALA A 105 0.03 12.00 16.84
N TYR A 106 -0.80 11.10 17.33
CA TYR A 106 -1.17 11.06 18.75
C TYR A 106 -0.04 10.47 19.61
N SER A 107 0.63 9.43 19.13
CA SER A 107 1.78 8.82 19.82
C SER A 107 2.85 8.41 18.82
N CYS A 108 4.10 8.71 19.15
CA CYS A 108 5.24 8.37 18.32
C CYS A 108 6.43 7.87 19.15
N SER A 109 7.20 6.97 18.55
CA SER A 109 8.42 6.42 19.12
C SER A 109 9.51 6.39 18.06
N GLN A 110 10.76 6.71 18.42
CA GLN A 110 11.90 6.62 17.51
C GLN A 110 11.68 7.45 16.23
N VAL A 111 11.40 8.75 16.42
CA VAL A 111 11.22 9.70 15.31
C VAL A 111 12.39 10.66 15.26
N SER A 112 12.97 10.86 14.08
CA SER A 112 14.10 11.80 13.94
C SER A 112 13.65 13.26 13.92
N HIS A 113 12.53 13.56 13.25
CA HIS A 113 11.96 14.91 13.15
C HIS A 113 10.44 14.87 13.32
N CYS A 114 9.91 15.71 14.20
CA CYS A 114 8.48 15.92 14.43
C CYS A 114 8.11 17.37 14.17
#